data_AF-A0A9D9L2E5-F1
#
_entry.id   AF-A0A9D9L2E5-F1
#
_cell.length_a   1.000
_cell.length_b   1.000
_cell.length_c   1.000
_cell.angle_alpha   90.00
_cell.angle_beta   90.00
_cell.angle_gamma   90.00
#
_symmetry.space_group_name_H-M   'P 1'
#
loop_
_entity.id
_entity.type
_entity.pdbx_description
1 polymer ?
#
loop_
_entity_poly.entity_id
_entity_poly.type
_entity_poly.pdbx_seq_one_letter_code
_entity_poly.pdbx_strand_id
1 'polypeptide(L)'
;MCKNDIGREKARVYERDISCTAKVFNLFINFLKGRYDLMDKRRSDRIRKTAAIAALVLVVGTASVAAELGNSGVFNGDVVNAITINEKTDYEITNEASLKAFLTQDDKKRGIITQDFEVSKSMGVLKSGRTLYGAGKTITLTETNGTASPLFTEVENGAKLENVVIETKKATDKTAAAVIKSTGAVGAVCSVNNGELRYITVDAVVYSAANSDHDNAPAGIICGENNGTIFGCIADGILDTRNNYAGSVCGKNNETGIIERCPCRADIRFSRASNENLTKPSYCAEGGKNNCTGYDGNKYTGNYSSQYIGGFCGYTAGKIYDCIFEGYLPHYVWK
;
A
#
# COMPACT_ATOMS: atom_id res chain seq x y z
N MET A 1 -3.53 -52.91 -37.02
CA MET A 1 -2.50 -52.12 -36.32
C MET A 1 -2.78 -50.63 -36.54
N CYS A 2 -3.70 -50.04 -35.80
CA CYS A 2 -3.99 -48.59 -35.82
C CYS A 2 -4.36 -48.14 -34.41
N LYS A 3 -3.34 -47.97 -33.56
CA LYS A 3 -3.41 -47.25 -32.29
C LYS A 3 -2.03 -46.63 -32.11
N ASN A 4 -1.84 -45.38 -32.52
CA ASN A 4 -0.78 -44.49 -32.02
C ASN A 4 -0.79 -43.03 -32.52
N ASP A 5 -1.78 -42.58 -33.32
CA ASP A 5 -1.71 -41.20 -33.88
C ASP A 5 -2.47 -40.10 -33.11
N ILE A 6 -3.30 -40.43 -32.12
CA ILE A 6 -4.10 -39.42 -31.38
C ILE A 6 -3.25 -38.60 -30.39
N GLY A 7 -2.09 -39.10 -29.98
CA GLY A 7 -1.21 -38.41 -29.02
C GLY A 7 -0.39 -37.26 -29.63
N ARG A 8 -0.05 -37.33 -30.92
CA ARG A 8 0.80 -36.30 -31.58
C ARG A 8 0.02 -35.06 -32.02
N GLU A 9 -1.28 -35.17 -32.28
CA GLU A 9 -2.11 -34.02 -32.65
C GLU A 9 -2.40 -33.10 -31.46
N LYS A 10 -2.64 -33.65 -30.26
CA LYS A 10 -2.84 -32.84 -29.04
C LYS A 10 -1.59 -32.07 -28.61
N ALA A 11 -0.40 -32.66 -28.78
CA ALA A 11 0.87 -31.99 -28.49
C ALA A 11 1.15 -30.82 -29.46
N ARG A 12 0.82 -30.97 -30.75
CA ARG A 12 1.00 -29.91 -31.77
C ARG A 12 0.01 -28.75 -31.61
N VAL A 13 -1.19 -28.99 -31.09
CA VAL A 13 -2.15 -27.92 -30.75
C VAL A 13 -1.64 -27.12 -29.54
N TYR A 14 -1.11 -27.81 -28.52
CA TYR A 14 -0.51 -27.17 -27.35
C TYR A 14 0.72 -26.29 -27.67
N GLU A 15 1.61 -26.75 -28.55
CA GLU A 15 2.77 -25.95 -28.99
C GLU A 15 2.36 -24.73 -29.83
N ARG A 16 1.28 -24.82 -30.62
CA ARG A 16 0.74 -23.68 -31.38
C ARG A 16 0.12 -22.62 -30.48
N ASP A 17 -0.60 -23.03 -29.43
CA ASP A 17 -1.22 -22.08 -28.49
C ASP A 17 -0.18 -21.34 -27.63
N ILE A 18 0.89 -22.03 -27.19
CA ILE A 18 2.01 -21.40 -26.49
C ILE A 18 2.76 -20.44 -27.44
N SER A 19 2.98 -20.83 -28.69
CA SER A 19 3.63 -19.98 -29.70
C SER A 19 2.80 -18.73 -30.03
N CYS A 20 1.47 -18.84 -30.10
CA CYS A 20 0.57 -17.71 -30.34
C CYS A 20 0.56 -16.74 -29.16
N THR A 21 0.49 -17.28 -27.93
CA THR A 21 0.50 -16.48 -26.70
C THR A 21 1.83 -15.76 -26.51
N ALA A 22 2.96 -16.42 -26.79
CA ALA A 22 4.29 -15.81 -26.75
C ALA A 22 4.46 -14.71 -27.82
N LYS A 23 3.85 -14.87 -29.01
CA LYS A 23 3.85 -13.85 -30.06
C LYS A 23 3.01 -12.63 -29.69
N VAL A 24 1.84 -12.83 -29.11
CA VAL A 24 0.98 -11.73 -28.61
C VAL A 24 1.68 -10.99 -27.47
N PHE A 25 2.34 -11.72 -26.56
CA PHE A 25 3.14 -11.13 -25.49
C PHE A 25 4.29 -10.27 -26.03
N ASN A 26 5.05 -10.79 -27.01
CA ASN A 26 6.11 -10.01 -27.65
C ASN A 26 5.57 -8.80 -28.43
N LEU A 27 4.41 -8.92 -29.06
CA LEU A 27 3.76 -7.79 -29.75
C LEU A 27 3.34 -6.70 -28.75
N PHE A 28 2.80 -7.09 -27.59
CA PHE A 28 2.39 -6.17 -26.53
C PHE A 28 3.59 -5.48 -25.87
N ILE A 29 4.66 -6.23 -25.58
CA ILE A 29 5.92 -5.66 -25.06
C ILE A 29 6.53 -4.68 -26.07
N ASN A 30 6.50 -4.99 -27.37
CA ASN A 30 7.02 -4.11 -28.40
C ASN A 30 6.13 -2.88 -28.64
N PHE A 31 4.80 -3.03 -28.55
CA PHE A 31 3.85 -1.92 -28.56
C PHE A 31 4.09 -0.96 -27.39
N LEU A 32 4.33 -1.51 -26.20
CA LEU A 32 4.69 -0.71 -25.04
C LEU A 32 6.02 0.02 -25.29
N LYS A 33 7.07 -0.67 -25.79
CA LYS A 33 8.38 -0.08 -26.12
C LYS A 33 8.30 1.09 -27.11
N GLY A 34 7.38 1.05 -28.08
CA GLY A 34 7.22 2.10 -29.09
C GLY A 34 6.66 3.43 -28.58
N ARG A 35 6.10 3.49 -27.35
CA ARG A 35 5.59 4.74 -26.75
C ARG A 35 6.51 5.35 -25.68
N TYR A 36 7.76 4.88 -25.57
CA TYR A 36 8.68 5.24 -24.47
C TYR A 36 9.27 6.64 -24.53
N ASP A 37 9.31 7.29 -25.69
CA ASP A 37 10.00 8.58 -25.81
C ASP A 37 9.22 9.79 -25.26
N LEU A 38 8.01 9.57 -24.71
CA LEU A 38 7.11 10.64 -24.26
C LEU A 38 6.50 10.45 -22.85
N MET A 39 6.93 9.45 -22.07
CA MET A 39 6.38 9.21 -20.73
C MET A 39 7.44 9.20 -19.62
N ASP A 40 7.11 9.89 -18.52
CA ASP A 40 7.86 9.89 -17.25
C ASP A 40 8.09 8.45 -16.75
N LYS A 41 9.35 8.12 -16.43
CA LYS A 41 9.82 6.80 -16.00
C LYS A 41 8.99 6.21 -14.85
N ARG A 42 8.47 7.04 -13.93
CA ARG A 42 7.65 6.57 -12.80
C ARG A 42 6.28 6.05 -13.23
N ARG A 43 5.65 6.67 -14.23
CA ARG A 43 4.33 6.25 -14.75
C ARG A 43 4.43 4.97 -15.59
N SER A 44 5.55 4.82 -16.31
CA SER A 44 5.89 3.62 -17.07
C SER A 44 6.06 2.38 -16.16
N ASP A 45 6.71 2.53 -15.01
CA ASP A 45 6.90 1.42 -14.08
C ASP A 45 5.59 0.98 -13.40
N ARG A 46 4.66 1.91 -13.11
CA ARG A 46 3.33 1.56 -12.60
C ARG A 46 2.54 0.74 -13.62
N ILE A 47 2.51 1.15 -14.89
CA ILE A 47 1.82 0.41 -15.97
C ILE A 47 2.46 -0.97 -16.20
N ARG A 48 3.81 -1.05 -16.21
CA ARG A 48 4.52 -2.34 -16.29
C ARG A 48 4.17 -3.28 -15.15
N LYS A 49 3.99 -2.77 -13.93
CA LYS A 49 3.71 -3.58 -12.73
C LYS A 49 2.25 -4.03 -12.67
N THR A 50 1.29 -3.18 -13.04
CA THR A 50 -0.11 -3.59 -13.23
C THR A 50 -0.22 -4.65 -14.33
N ALA A 51 0.54 -4.49 -15.43
CA ALA A 51 0.63 -5.49 -16.48
C ALA A 51 1.35 -6.78 -16.04
N ALA A 52 2.36 -6.69 -15.16
CA ALA A 52 3.07 -7.84 -14.62
C ALA A 52 2.22 -8.62 -13.61
N ILE A 53 1.39 -7.95 -12.80
CA ILE A 53 0.39 -8.58 -11.93
C ILE A 53 -0.67 -9.28 -12.81
N ALA A 54 -1.17 -8.62 -13.86
CA ALA A 54 -2.09 -9.24 -14.81
C ALA A 54 -1.46 -10.42 -15.58
N ALA A 55 -0.17 -10.35 -15.91
CA ALA A 55 0.57 -11.42 -16.57
C ALA A 55 0.88 -12.60 -15.63
N LEU A 56 1.18 -12.33 -14.35
CA LEU A 56 1.33 -13.38 -13.33
C LEU A 56 0.00 -14.13 -13.14
N VAL A 57 -1.13 -13.41 -13.15
CA VAL A 57 -2.48 -13.99 -13.14
C VAL A 57 -2.75 -14.87 -14.37
N LEU A 58 -2.25 -14.50 -15.56
CA LEU A 58 -2.41 -15.27 -16.82
C LEU A 58 -1.46 -16.48 -16.94
N VAL A 59 -0.23 -16.38 -16.45
CA VAL A 59 0.79 -17.45 -16.54
C VAL A 59 0.50 -18.57 -15.54
N VAL A 60 -0.01 -18.25 -14.34
CA VAL A 60 -0.42 -19.26 -13.35
C VAL A 60 -1.71 -19.97 -13.78
N GLY A 61 -2.54 -19.34 -14.62
CA GLY A 61 -3.79 -19.94 -15.13
C GLY A 61 -3.65 -20.96 -16.28
N THR A 62 -2.45 -21.16 -16.85
CA THR A 62 -2.30 -21.98 -18.08
C THR A 62 -1.31 -23.15 -17.99
N ALA A 63 -0.62 -23.35 -16.87
CA ALA A 63 0.30 -24.47 -16.68
C ALA A 63 -0.18 -25.44 -15.59
N SER A 64 -0.90 -26.48 -16.02
CA SER A 64 -1.03 -27.79 -15.37
C SER A 64 -1.17 -27.81 -13.83
N VAL A 65 -2.37 -27.54 -13.32
CA VAL A 65 -2.79 -27.98 -11.97
C VAL A 65 -4.11 -28.74 -12.10
N ALA A 66 -4.07 -29.89 -12.79
CA ALA A 66 -5.23 -30.77 -12.92
C ALA A 66 -5.23 -31.94 -11.91
N ALA A 67 -4.28 -31.99 -10.97
CA ALA A 67 -4.14 -33.14 -10.07
C ALA A 67 -4.16 -32.81 -8.56
N GLU A 68 -4.12 -31.54 -8.14
CA GLU A 68 -4.19 -31.15 -6.72
C GLU A 68 -5.20 -30.03 -6.44
N LEU A 69 -6.24 -29.90 -7.28
CA LEU A 69 -7.41 -29.06 -7.00
C LEU A 69 -8.38 -29.78 -6.05
N GLY A 70 -7.86 -30.18 -4.90
CA GLY A 70 -8.65 -30.35 -3.69
C GLY A 70 -8.58 -29.06 -2.91
N ASN A 71 -9.53 -28.14 -3.12
CA ASN A 71 -9.90 -27.06 -2.19
C ASN A 71 -9.19 -25.68 -2.25
N SER A 72 -8.60 -25.25 -3.38
CA SER A 72 -8.16 -23.84 -3.53
C SER A 72 -9.17 -23.01 -4.32
N GLY A 73 -10.14 -22.41 -3.61
CA GLY A 73 -11.04 -21.35 -4.11
C GLY A 73 -10.32 -20.02 -4.37
N VAL A 74 -9.20 -20.07 -5.09
CA VAL A 74 -8.24 -18.99 -5.22
C VAL A 74 -8.44 -18.33 -6.58
N PHE A 75 -9.04 -17.12 -6.56
CA PHE A 75 -9.20 -16.13 -7.63
C PHE A 75 -10.41 -16.17 -8.59
N ASN A 76 -11.39 -17.05 -8.40
CA ASN A 76 -12.59 -17.06 -9.28
C ASN A 76 -13.60 -15.91 -9.05
N GLY A 77 -13.26 -14.90 -8.24
CA GLY A 77 -14.13 -13.75 -7.94
C GLY A 77 -13.48 -12.35 -8.07
N ASP A 78 -12.17 -12.26 -8.34
CA ASP A 78 -11.42 -10.99 -8.31
C ASP A 78 -11.11 -10.43 -9.71
N VAL A 79 -11.94 -10.73 -10.70
CA VAL A 79 -11.90 -10.02 -11.99
C VAL A 79 -12.61 -8.68 -11.79
N VAL A 80 -11.87 -7.58 -11.92
CA VAL A 80 -12.40 -6.20 -11.90
C VAL A 80 -13.36 -6.03 -13.08
N ASN A 81 -14.62 -6.42 -12.90
CA ASN A 81 -15.67 -6.12 -13.87
C ASN A 81 -15.87 -4.61 -13.94
N ALA A 82 -16.20 -4.10 -15.13
CA ALA A 82 -16.66 -2.72 -15.28
C ALA A 82 -17.81 -2.48 -14.30
N ILE A 83 -17.62 -1.57 -13.35
CA ILE A 83 -18.62 -1.32 -12.32
C ILE A 83 -19.73 -0.46 -12.90
N THR A 84 -20.90 -1.07 -13.00
CA THR A 84 -22.15 -0.35 -13.22
C THR A 84 -22.56 0.27 -11.89
N ILE A 85 -22.64 1.60 -11.86
CA ILE A 85 -23.17 2.34 -10.72
C ILE A 85 -24.68 2.11 -10.66
N ASN A 86 -25.17 1.61 -9.54
CA ASN A 86 -26.60 1.56 -9.28
C ASN A 86 -27.03 2.86 -8.60
N GLU A 87 -27.60 3.79 -9.36
CA GLU A 87 -28.04 5.11 -8.86
C GLU A 87 -28.96 5.02 -7.62
N LYS A 88 -29.67 3.89 -7.42
CA LYS A 88 -30.54 3.70 -6.26
C LYS A 88 -29.77 3.33 -4.99
N THR A 89 -28.68 2.57 -5.09
CA THR A 89 -27.99 2.01 -3.91
C THR A 89 -26.60 2.61 -3.68
N ASP A 90 -25.98 3.09 -4.73
CA ASP A 90 -24.62 3.63 -4.71
C ASP A 90 -24.66 5.15 -4.61
N TYR A 91 -23.59 5.71 -4.06
CA TYR A 91 -23.36 7.15 -3.98
C TYR A 91 -22.15 7.50 -4.84
N GLU A 92 -22.33 8.40 -5.80
CA GLU A 92 -21.23 8.86 -6.66
C GLU A 92 -20.33 9.86 -5.93
N ILE A 93 -19.03 9.62 -5.96
CA ILE A 93 -18.01 10.46 -5.33
C ILE A 93 -17.10 11.01 -6.43
N THR A 94 -17.21 12.31 -6.66
CA THR A 94 -16.44 13.04 -7.69
C THR A 94 -15.39 13.97 -7.09
N ASN A 95 -15.51 14.34 -5.82
CA ASN A 95 -14.64 15.32 -5.16
C ASN A 95 -14.69 15.19 -3.62
N GLU A 96 -13.85 15.97 -2.93
CA GLU A 96 -13.78 16.00 -1.45
C GLU A 96 -15.16 16.26 -0.80
N ALA A 97 -15.97 17.16 -1.37
CA ALA A 97 -17.28 17.50 -0.80
C ALA A 97 -18.27 16.33 -0.92
N SER A 98 -18.31 15.63 -2.06
CA SER A 98 -19.13 14.44 -2.24
C SER A 98 -18.68 13.28 -1.34
N LEU A 99 -17.37 13.11 -1.10
CA LEU A 99 -16.87 12.12 -0.15
C LEU A 99 -17.35 12.43 1.28
N LYS A 100 -17.25 13.70 1.71
CA LYS A 100 -17.77 14.13 3.02
C LYS A 100 -19.27 13.89 3.12
N ALA A 101 -20.03 14.22 2.09
CA ALA A 101 -21.47 13.99 2.06
C ALA A 101 -21.80 12.51 2.22
N PHE A 102 -21.16 11.63 1.45
CA PHE A 102 -21.30 10.17 1.58
C PHE A 102 -21.11 9.72 3.03
N LEU A 103 -20.03 10.14 3.69
CA LEU A 103 -19.69 9.70 5.05
C LEU A 103 -20.72 10.12 6.11
N THR A 104 -21.55 11.12 5.81
CA THR A 104 -22.62 11.60 6.69
C THR A 104 -24.01 11.04 6.37
N GLN A 105 -24.19 10.40 5.21
CA GLN A 105 -25.50 9.89 4.76
C GLN A 105 -25.77 8.47 5.25
N ASP A 106 -26.86 8.22 5.97
CA ASP A 106 -27.15 6.89 6.54
C ASP A 106 -27.80 5.89 5.56
N ASP A 107 -28.36 6.36 4.45
CA ASP A 107 -29.10 5.55 3.48
C ASP A 107 -28.21 4.85 2.44
N LYS A 108 -26.98 5.35 2.24
CA LYS A 108 -26.05 4.84 1.24
C LYS A 108 -24.91 4.06 1.89
N LYS A 109 -24.89 2.76 1.65
CA LYS A 109 -23.84 1.85 2.16
C LYS A 109 -22.62 1.78 1.25
N ARG A 110 -22.71 2.19 -0.02
CA ARG A 110 -21.61 2.09 -0.97
C ARG A 110 -21.35 3.41 -1.67
N GLY A 111 -20.12 3.90 -1.58
CA GLY A 111 -19.62 5.06 -2.31
C GLY A 111 -18.69 4.62 -3.45
N ILE A 112 -18.85 5.18 -4.64
CA ILE A 112 -18.05 4.86 -5.82
C ILE A 112 -17.31 6.10 -6.28
N ILE A 113 -15.98 6.03 -6.33
CA ILE A 113 -15.16 7.12 -6.85
C ILE A 113 -15.12 7.05 -8.37
N THR A 114 -15.60 8.10 -9.04
CA THR A 114 -15.72 8.12 -10.50
C THR A 114 -14.62 8.92 -11.20
N GLN A 115 -13.90 9.76 -10.45
CA GLN A 115 -12.77 10.55 -10.94
C GLN A 115 -11.70 10.73 -9.87
N ASP A 116 -10.50 11.09 -10.29
CA ASP A 116 -9.41 11.44 -9.37
C ASP A 116 -9.72 12.79 -8.70
N PHE A 117 -9.40 12.93 -7.41
CA PHE A 117 -9.62 14.19 -6.69
C PHE A 117 -8.63 14.38 -5.54
N GLU A 118 -8.57 15.61 -5.04
CA GLU A 118 -7.70 16.03 -3.94
C GLU A 118 -8.48 16.10 -2.62
N VAL A 119 -7.82 15.78 -1.52
CA VAL A 119 -8.34 15.85 -0.16
C VAL A 119 -7.36 16.62 0.71
N SER A 120 -7.84 17.73 1.30
CA SER A 120 -7.00 18.66 2.06
C SER A 120 -6.92 18.39 3.56
N LYS A 121 -7.87 17.63 4.11
CA LYS A 121 -7.99 17.29 5.54
C LYS A 121 -8.40 15.83 5.71
N SER A 122 -8.28 15.28 6.92
CA SER A 122 -8.85 13.97 7.19
C SER A 122 -10.37 13.97 6.99
N MET A 123 -10.90 12.86 6.47
CA MET A 123 -12.33 12.60 6.31
C MET A 123 -12.98 12.03 7.58
N GLY A 124 -12.21 11.87 8.67
CA GLY A 124 -12.70 11.33 9.93
C GLY A 124 -12.82 9.81 9.86
N VAL A 125 -13.99 9.28 10.20
CA VAL A 125 -14.19 7.84 10.35
C VAL A 125 -14.95 7.24 9.16
N LEU A 126 -14.42 6.18 8.57
CA LEU A 126 -15.18 5.33 7.66
C LEU A 126 -16.00 4.34 8.49
N LYS A 127 -17.29 4.64 8.66
CA LYS A 127 -18.19 3.92 9.56
C LYS A 127 -18.51 2.50 9.13
N SER A 128 -18.85 1.65 10.11
CA SER A 128 -19.29 0.27 9.93
C SER A 128 -20.39 0.12 8.88
N GLY A 129 -20.32 -0.96 8.08
CA GLY A 129 -21.29 -1.28 7.04
C GLY A 129 -21.16 -0.42 5.78
N ARG A 130 -20.19 0.49 5.71
CA ARG A 130 -19.90 1.29 4.51
C ARG A 130 -18.76 0.70 3.70
N THR A 131 -18.90 0.77 2.38
CA THR A 131 -17.85 0.43 1.42
C THR A 131 -17.53 1.65 0.57
N LEU A 132 -16.28 2.09 0.59
CA LEU A 132 -15.74 3.06 -0.35
C LEU A 132 -14.95 2.33 -1.42
N TYR A 133 -15.42 2.39 -2.65
CA TYR A 133 -14.82 1.72 -3.78
C TYR A 133 -14.18 2.71 -4.74
N GLY A 134 -12.86 2.60 -4.92
CA GLY A 134 -12.07 3.57 -5.67
C GLY A 134 -12.09 3.39 -7.18
N ALA A 135 -12.45 2.21 -7.71
CA ALA A 135 -12.40 1.93 -9.15
C ALA A 135 -11.04 2.23 -9.83
N GLY A 136 -9.94 2.06 -9.08
CA GLY A 136 -8.59 2.38 -9.51
C GLY A 136 -8.30 3.88 -9.61
N LYS A 137 -9.22 4.74 -9.16
CA LYS A 137 -9.05 6.19 -9.09
C LYS A 137 -8.12 6.59 -7.97
N THR A 138 -7.54 7.77 -8.12
CA THR A 138 -6.57 8.33 -7.19
C THR A 138 -7.20 9.38 -6.28
N ILE A 139 -7.00 9.22 -4.97
CA ILE A 139 -7.21 10.26 -3.97
C ILE A 139 -5.84 10.85 -3.64
N THR A 140 -5.65 12.13 -3.95
CA THR A 140 -4.42 12.86 -3.61
C THR A 140 -4.61 13.58 -2.28
N LEU A 141 -3.81 13.21 -1.27
CA LEU A 141 -3.76 13.90 0.01
C LEU A 141 -2.86 15.12 -0.11
N THR A 142 -3.45 16.31 0.00
CA THR A 142 -2.74 17.57 -0.16
C THR A 142 -2.40 18.21 1.18
N GLU A 143 -1.26 18.89 1.20
CA GLU A 143 -0.77 19.63 2.36
C GLU A 143 -1.64 20.85 2.68
N THR A 144 -2.06 20.99 3.95
CA THR A 144 -2.64 22.22 4.49
C THR A 144 -1.73 22.70 5.62
N ASN A 145 -1.20 23.93 5.52
CA ASN A 145 -0.32 24.52 6.54
C ASN A 145 0.97 23.72 6.86
N GLY A 146 1.58 23.07 5.88
CA GLY A 146 2.87 22.38 6.07
C GLY A 146 2.77 20.89 6.45
N THR A 147 1.56 20.33 6.51
CA THR A 147 1.31 18.89 6.69
C THR A 147 0.08 18.39 5.93
N ALA A 148 0.14 17.18 5.40
CA ALA A 148 -1.05 16.43 4.97
C ALA A 148 -1.63 15.64 6.16
N SER A 149 -2.89 15.25 6.04
CA SER A 149 -3.56 14.37 7.01
C SER A 149 -3.78 12.97 6.43
N PRO A 150 -3.84 11.91 7.26
CA PRO A 150 -4.40 10.63 6.85
C PRO A 150 -5.78 10.81 6.22
N LEU A 151 -6.13 9.96 5.23
CA LEU A 151 -7.45 9.99 4.62
C LEU A 151 -8.55 9.81 5.68
N PHE A 152 -8.38 8.84 6.58
CA PHE A 152 -9.27 8.59 7.71
C PHE A 152 -8.51 8.64 9.03
N THR A 153 -9.17 8.98 10.12
CA THR A 153 -8.65 8.69 11.46
C THR A 153 -8.83 7.21 11.78
N GLU A 154 -9.98 6.64 11.40
CA GLU A 154 -10.32 5.25 11.68
C GLU A 154 -11.14 4.65 10.54
N VAL A 155 -10.92 3.36 10.29
CA VAL A 155 -11.81 2.51 9.49
C VAL A 155 -12.45 1.51 10.43
N GLU A 156 -13.75 1.64 10.70
CA GLU A 156 -14.45 0.82 11.69
C GLU A 156 -14.63 -0.63 11.25
N ASN A 157 -14.88 -1.52 12.22
CA ASN A 157 -15.21 -2.90 11.93
C ASN A 157 -16.44 -3.01 11.02
N GLY A 158 -16.35 -3.82 9.96
CA GLY A 158 -17.38 -3.95 8.93
C GLY A 158 -17.39 -2.84 7.87
N ALA A 159 -16.49 -1.85 7.97
CA ALA A 159 -16.23 -0.89 6.91
C ALA A 159 -15.19 -1.43 5.92
N LYS A 160 -15.26 -1.00 4.66
CA LYS A 160 -14.35 -1.43 3.59
C LYS A 160 -13.84 -0.27 2.74
N LEU A 161 -12.54 -0.25 2.46
CA LEU A 161 -11.93 0.62 1.45
C LEU A 161 -11.24 -0.26 0.41
N GLU A 162 -11.65 -0.14 -0.85
CA GLU A 162 -11.24 -1.09 -1.89
C GLU A 162 -10.84 -0.41 -3.19
N ASN A 163 -9.79 -0.94 -3.85
CA ASN A 163 -9.38 -0.58 -5.21
C ASN A 163 -9.20 0.94 -5.41
N VAL A 164 -8.39 1.56 -4.55
CA VAL A 164 -8.09 3.01 -4.61
C VAL A 164 -6.59 3.23 -4.61
N VAL A 165 -6.13 4.25 -5.31
CA VAL A 165 -4.75 4.74 -5.21
C VAL A 165 -4.75 5.94 -4.28
N ILE A 166 -3.85 5.96 -3.30
CA ILE A 166 -3.63 7.10 -2.41
C ILE A 166 -2.22 7.62 -2.66
N GLU A 167 -2.10 8.91 -2.95
CA GLU A 167 -0.80 9.57 -3.08
C GLU A 167 -0.75 10.87 -2.28
N THR A 168 0.44 11.31 -1.87
CA THR A 168 0.60 12.62 -1.22
C THR A 168 1.27 13.62 -2.15
N LYS A 169 0.76 14.86 -2.20
CA LYS A 169 1.34 15.95 -3.01
C LYS A 169 1.30 17.28 -2.27
N LYS A 170 2.35 18.10 -2.41
CA LYS A 170 2.32 19.47 -1.88
C LYS A 170 1.32 20.30 -2.68
N ALA A 171 0.60 21.19 -1.99
CA ALA A 171 -0.37 22.08 -2.63
C ALA A 171 0.30 23.06 -3.61
N THR A 172 1.52 23.52 -3.30
CA THR A 172 2.28 24.50 -4.09
C THR A 172 3.19 23.88 -5.14
N ASP A 173 3.56 22.60 -4.99
CA ASP A 173 4.42 21.86 -5.91
C ASP A 173 3.90 20.42 -6.06
N LYS A 174 3.10 20.19 -7.10
CA LYS A 174 2.50 18.87 -7.36
C LYS A 174 3.52 17.80 -7.78
N THR A 175 4.80 18.16 -7.93
CA THR A 175 5.90 17.21 -8.19
C THR A 175 6.57 16.71 -6.90
N ALA A 176 6.34 17.41 -5.78
CA ALA A 176 6.85 17.04 -4.46
C ALA A 176 5.79 16.34 -3.62
N ALA A 177 6.18 15.29 -2.90
CA ALA A 177 5.30 14.60 -1.96
C ALA A 177 5.00 15.48 -0.74
N ALA A 178 3.72 15.55 -0.35
CA ALA A 178 3.35 16.09 0.95
C ALA A 178 3.69 15.09 2.05
N VAL A 179 3.97 15.62 3.25
CA VAL A 179 4.32 14.81 4.42
C VAL A 179 3.13 14.71 5.34
N ILE A 180 2.71 13.49 5.64
CA ILE A 180 1.71 13.21 6.67
C ILE A 180 2.43 13.18 8.01
N LYS A 181 2.08 14.07 8.95
CA LYS A 181 2.74 14.15 10.26
C LYS A 181 1.77 13.88 11.40
N SER A 182 2.18 13.04 12.35
CA SER A 182 1.41 12.76 13.56
C SER A 182 2.33 12.50 14.76
N THR A 183 1.85 12.78 15.97
CA THR A 183 2.45 12.35 17.24
C THR A 183 1.80 11.07 17.80
N GLY A 184 0.72 10.58 17.18
CA GLY A 184 0.06 9.31 17.52
C GLY A 184 0.16 8.30 16.40
N ALA A 185 -0.72 7.29 16.44
CA ALA A 185 -0.84 6.31 15.36
C ALA A 185 -1.05 6.98 13.99
N VAL A 186 -0.33 6.53 12.96
CA VAL A 186 -0.37 7.19 11.65
C VAL A 186 -0.09 6.27 10.47
N GLY A 187 -0.86 6.48 9.40
CA GLY A 187 -0.57 6.08 8.04
C GLY A 187 -1.36 6.94 7.05
N ALA A 188 -1.13 6.76 5.75
CA ALA A 188 -1.77 7.59 4.73
C ALA A 188 -3.25 7.25 4.55
N VAL A 189 -3.62 5.97 4.70
CA VAL A 189 -5.02 5.56 4.67
C VAL A 189 -5.71 5.91 5.97
N CYS A 190 -5.20 5.41 7.10
CA CYS A 190 -5.79 5.66 8.40
C CYS A 190 -4.82 5.62 9.58
N SER A 191 -5.20 6.17 10.72
CA SER A 191 -4.46 5.93 11.97
C SER A 191 -4.74 4.54 12.52
N VAL A 192 -6.01 4.11 12.53
CA VAL A 192 -6.45 2.80 13.03
C VAL A 192 -7.31 2.07 12.00
N ASN A 193 -6.99 0.81 11.73
CA ASN A 193 -7.81 -0.07 10.89
C ASN A 193 -8.49 -1.17 11.73
N ASN A 194 -9.81 -1.10 11.86
CA ASN A 194 -10.66 -2.15 12.40
C ASN A 194 -11.47 -2.89 11.31
N GLY A 195 -11.47 -2.38 10.07
CA GLY A 195 -12.24 -2.91 8.94
C GLY A 195 -11.39 -3.65 7.90
N GLU A 196 -11.77 -3.53 6.62
CA GLU A 196 -11.07 -4.16 5.49
C GLU A 196 -10.46 -3.10 4.56
N LEU A 197 -9.14 -3.17 4.36
CA LEU A 197 -8.40 -2.41 3.36
C LEU A 197 -7.96 -3.37 2.25
N ARG A 198 -8.46 -3.18 1.02
CA ARG A 198 -8.22 -4.14 -0.07
C ARG A 198 -7.73 -3.48 -1.35
N TYR A 199 -6.69 -4.03 -1.96
CA TYR A 199 -6.18 -3.59 -3.26
C TYR A 199 -5.88 -2.09 -3.31
N ILE A 200 -5.38 -1.55 -2.20
CA ILE A 200 -5.02 -0.14 -2.08
C ILE A 200 -3.56 0.02 -2.47
N THR A 201 -3.27 0.95 -3.36
CA THR A 201 -1.88 1.36 -3.62
C THR A 201 -1.62 2.68 -2.91
N VAL A 202 -0.61 2.74 -2.06
CA VAL A 202 -0.23 3.96 -1.35
C VAL A 202 1.16 4.39 -1.81
N ASP A 203 1.30 5.64 -2.24
CA ASP A 203 2.55 6.34 -2.55
C ASP A 203 2.64 7.60 -1.67
N ALA A 204 3.23 7.46 -0.48
CA ALA A 204 3.17 8.51 0.53
C ALA A 204 4.48 8.71 1.29
N VAL A 205 4.66 9.93 1.80
CA VAL A 205 5.69 10.24 2.81
C VAL A 205 5.00 10.42 4.15
N VAL A 206 5.26 9.49 5.08
CA VAL A 206 4.71 9.49 6.44
C VAL A 206 5.82 9.82 7.42
N TYR A 207 5.55 10.76 8.32
CA TYR A 207 6.45 11.14 9.40
C TYR A 207 5.77 11.00 10.76
N SER A 208 6.32 10.14 11.61
CA SER A 208 5.84 9.95 12.98
C SER A 208 6.76 10.67 13.95
N ALA A 209 6.26 11.78 14.51
CA ALA A 209 6.98 12.64 15.44
C ALA A 209 7.14 11.96 16.80
N ALA A 210 8.25 12.24 17.49
CA ALA A 210 8.52 11.70 18.82
C ALA A 210 7.36 12.04 19.78
N ASN A 211 6.84 11.02 20.44
CA ASN A 211 5.88 11.14 21.52
C ASN A 211 6.58 10.74 22.84
N SER A 212 6.23 11.37 23.96
CA SER A 212 6.65 10.93 25.29
C SER A 212 6.16 9.52 25.62
N ASP A 213 5.03 9.14 25.03
CA ASP A 213 4.45 7.80 25.08
C ASP A 213 4.75 7.06 23.78
N HIS A 214 5.99 6.57 23.68
CA HIS A 214 6.52 5.93 22.48
C HIS A 214 5.72 4.68 22.05
N ASP A 215 4.96 4.09 22.98
CA ASP A 215 4.17 2.92 22.69
C ASP A 215 2.82 3.24 22.04
N ASN A 216 2.37 4.50 22.09
CA ASN A 216 1.09 4.95 21.55
C ASN A 216 1.19 5.72 20.22
N ALA A 217 2.35 5.63 19.56
CA ALA A 217 2.58 6.28 18.27
C ALA A 217 3.08 5.33 17.16
N PRO A 218 2.38 4.21 16.90
CA PRO A 218 2.76 3.27 15.85
C PRO A 218 2.58 3.87 14.46
N ALA A 219 3.52 3.62 13.57
CA ALA A 219 3.55 4.25 12.26
C ALA A 219 3.73 3.24 11.13
N GLY A 220 2.90 3.39 10.10
CA GLY A 220 3.06 2.71 8.83
C GLY A 220 2.73 3.60 7.65
N ILE A 221 3.02 3.15 6.43
CA ILE A 221 2.65 3.92 5.23
C ILE A 221 1.13 3.79 4.99
N ILE A 222 0.56 2.61 5.23
CA ILE A 222 -0.88 2.37 5.04
C ILE A 222 -1.65 2.80 6.30
N CYS A 223 -1.35 2.19 7.45
CA CYS A 223 -1.98 2.56 8.72
C CYS A 223 -1.02 2.59 9.91
N GLY A 224 -1.44 3.18 11.04
CA GLY A 224 -0.68 3.10 12.30
C GLY A 224 -0.89 1.77 13.01
N GLU A 225 -2.16 1.44 13.28
CA GLU A 225 -2.57 0.19 13.93
C GLU A 225 -3.49 -0.63 13.05
N ASN A 226 -3.33 -1.95 13.10
CA ASN A 226 -4.18 -2.91 12.41
C ASN A 226 -4.81 -3.91 13.39
N ASN A 227 -6.13 -3.85 13.49
CA ASN A 227 -7.00 -4.85 14.13
C ASN A 227 -7.92 -5.56 13.12
N GLY A 228 -7.93 -5.09 11.86
CA GLY A 228 -8.75 -5.61 10.78
C GLY A 228 -7.95 -6.38 9.72
N THR A 229 -8.40 -6.34 8.48
CA THR A 229 -7.74 -7.01 7.35
C THR A 229 -7.11 -6.00 6.39
N ILE A 230 -5.86 -6.24 6.01
CA ILE A 230 -5.16 -5.55 4.93
C ILE A 230 -4.80 -6.60 3.88
N PHE A 231 -5.39 -6.51 2.69
CA PHE A 231 -5.29 -7.54 1.67
C PHE A 231 -4.90 -6.96 0.31
N GLY A 232 -3.84 -7.48 -0.30
CA GLY A 232 -3.47 -7.07 -1.67
C GLY A 232 -3.03 -5.62 -1.78
N CYS A 233 -2.67 -4.98 -0.67
CA CYS A 233 -2.30 -3.57 -0.64
C CYS A 233 -0.81 -3.39 -0.92
N ILE A 234 -0.47 -2.28 -1.59
CA ILE A 234 0.90 -1.91 -1.94
C ILE A 234 1.30 -0.69 -1.13
N ALA A 235 2.37 -0.82 -0.34
CA ALA A 235 3.00 0.29 0.34
C ALA A 235 4.27 0.70 -0.43
N ASP A 236 4.20 1.81 -1.17
CA ASP A 236 5.31 2.46 -1.84
C ASP A 236 5.52 3.84 -1.18
N GLY A 237 6.77 4.23 -0.93
CA GLY A 237 7.06 5.52 -0.30
C GLY A 237 7.97 5.47 0.90
N ILE A 238 7.95 6.54 1.69
CA ILE A 238 8.93 6.79 2.75
C ILE A 238 8.22 6.86 4.10
N LEU A 239 8.69 6.08 5.06
CA LEU A 239 8.31 6.22 6.46
C LEU A 239 9.51 6.75 7.24
N ASP A 240 9.42 7.96 7.78
CA ASP A 240 10.39 8.52 8.72
C ASP A 240 9.77 8.57 10.11
N THR A 241 10.36 7.92 11.09
CA THR A 241 9.75 7.79 12.42
C THR A 241 10.74 8.01 13.55
N ARG A 242 10.21 8.48 14.68
CA ARG A 242 10.93 8.61 15.96
C ARG A 242 10.33 7.75 17.07
N ASN A 243 9.39 6.86 16.72
CA ASN A 243 8.61 6.07 17.68
C ASN A 243 8.95 4.58 17.60
N ASN A 244 8.45 3.82 18.58
CA ASN A 244 8.88 2.44 18.83
C ASN A 244 8.45 1.43 17.78
N TYR A 245 7.31 1.64 17.11
CA TYR A 245 6.70 0.65 16.23
C TYR A 245 6.58 1.19 14.82
N ALA A 246 7.38 0.64 13.90
CA ALA A 246 7.43 1.09 12.52
C ALA A 246 7.46 -0.07 11.53
N GLY A 247 6.62 0.02 10.50
CA GLY A 247 6.67 -0.90 9.35
C GLY A 247 6.05 -0.32 8.10
N SER A 248 6.31 -0.93 6.95
CA SER A 248 5.82 -0.39 5.68
C SER A 248 4.30 -0.39 5.58
N VAL A 249 3.64 -1.45 6.06
CA VAL A 249 2.17 -1.56 6.03
C VAL A 249 1.60 -0.86 7.25
N CYS A 250 2.01 -1.34 8.44
CA CYS A 250 1.48 -0.88 9.71
C CYS A 250 2.58 -0.67 10.75
N GLY A 251 2.34 0.11 11.79
CA GLY A 251 3.23 0.14 12.95
C GLY A 251 3.02 -1.08 13.85
N LYS A 252 1.76 -1.35 14.21
CA LYS A 252 1.33 -2.50 15.02
C LYS A 252 0.27 -3.34 14.32
N ASN A 253 0.51 -4.64 14.24
CA ASN A 253 -0.48 -5.63 13.85
C ASN A 253 -0.97 -6.38 15.10
N ASN A 254 -2.15 -6.04 15.60
CA ASN A 254 -2.70 -6.62 16.83
C ASN A 254 -3.25 -8.03 16.58
N GLU A 255 -3.68 -8.72 17.64
CA GLU A 255 -4.06 -10.14 17.61
C GLU A 255 -5.11 -10.50 16.55
N THR A 256 -6.10 -9.62 16.33
CA THR A 256 -7.14 -9.81 15.31
C THR A 256 -6.72 -9.35 13.92
N GLY A 257 -5.56 -8.69 13.81
CA GLY A 257 -5.05 -8.12 12.57
C GLY A 257 -4.55 -9.18 11.59
N ILE A 258 -4.95 -9.05 10.34
CA ILE A 258 -4.52 -9.89 9.22
C ILE A 258 -3.88 -9.02 8.14
N ILE A 259 -2.68 -9.39 7.70
CA ILE A 259 -2.00 -8.79 6.55
C ILE A 259 -1.68 -9.91 5.56
N GLU A 260 -2.24 -9.82 4.36
CA GLU A 260 -2.11 -10.88 3.35
C GLU A 260 -1.82 -10.28 1.97
N ARG A 261 -0.93 -10.95 1.21
CA ARG A 261 -0.66 -10.62 -0.20
C ARG A 261 -0.25 -9.17 -0.45
N CYS A 262 0.44 -8.56 0.49
CA CYS A 262 0.87 -7.16 0.39
C CYS A 262 2.33 -7.08 -0.09
N PRO A 263 2.60 -6.64 -1.35
CA PRO A 263 3.93 -6.30 -1.77
C PRO A 263 4.30 -4.88 -1.29
N CYS A 264 5.48 -4.74 -0.69
CA CYS A 264 5.90 -3.47 -0.08
C CYS A 264 7.27 -3.04 -0.61
N ARG A 265 7.40 -1.77 -1.00
CA ARG A 265 8.64 -1.14 -1.48
C ARG A 265 8.91 0.16 -0.70
N ALA A 266 8.90 0.05 0.61
CA ALA A 266 9.07 1.19 1.49
C ALA A 266 10.55 1.47 1.80
N ASP A 267 10.88 2.75 1.93
CA ASP A 267 12.10 3.20 2.59
C ASP A 267 11.75 3.64 4.01
N ILE A 268 12.18 2.86 5.00
CA ILE A 268 11.95 3.17 6.42
C ILE A 268 13.21 3.85 6.97
N ARG A 269 13.03 5.02 7.59
CA ARG A 269 14.07 5.89 8.12
C ARG A 269 13.79 6.24 9.58
N PHE A 270 14.86 6.47 10.33
CA PHE A 270 14.78 7.03 11.69
C PHE A 270 15.56 8.33 11.76
N SER A 271 14.85 9.45 11.82
CA SER A 271 15.49 10.74 12.03
C SER A 271 15.75 10.98 13.54
N ARG A 272 17.02 11.02 13.96
CA ARG A 272 17.39 11.68 15.22
C ARG A 272 16.99 13.16 15.12
N ALA A 273 16.41 13.72 16.18
CA ALA A 273 15.89 15.10 16.28
C ALA A 273 16.79 16.17 15.62
N SER A 274 16.34 17.30 15.06
CA SER A 274 15.08 18.05 15.03
C SER A 274 15.18 19.01 13.83
N ASN A 275 14.11 19.14 13.04
CA ASN A 275 13.87 20.22 12.07
C ASN A 275 14.89 20.37 10.92
N GLU A 276 14.35 20.61 9.73
CA GLU A 276 15.04 21.08 8.52
C GLU A 276 15.65 20.00 7.61
N ASN A 277 15.04 19.87 6.42
CA ASN A 277 15.49 19.14 5.23
C ASN A 277 15.37 17.60 5.24
N LEU A 278 14.14 17.12 5.02
CA LEU A 278 13.81 15.75 4.54
C LEU A 278 14.44 15.38 3.17
N THR A 279 15.28 16.24 2.58
CA THR A 279 16.00 16.00 1.33
C THR A 279 17.32 15.26 1.51
N LYS A 280 17.76 14.99 2.75
CA LYS A 280 18.94 14.16 3.00
C LYS A 280 18.56 12.98 3.90
N PRO A 281 18.72 11.73 3.44
CA PRO A 281 18.66 10.59 4.32
C PRO A 281 19.72 10.78 5.41
N SER A 282 19.31 10.71 6.68
CA SER A 282 20.26 10.51 7.77
C SER A 282 20.75 9.08 7.64
N TYR A 283 21.75 8.87 6.78
CA TYR A 283 22.49 7.63 6.72
C TYR A 283 23.11 7.41 8.10
N CYS A 284 22.76 6.30 8.77
CA CYS A 284 23.71 5.69 9.68
C CYS A 284 24.90 5.30 8.81
N ALA A 285 25.91 6.17 8.77
CA ALA A 285 27.00 6.07 7.83
C ALA A 285 27.66 4.69 7.94
N GLU A 286 27.74 4.02 6.80
CA GLU A 286 28.64 2.90 6.58
C GLU A 286 30.07 3.35 6.88
N GLY A 287 30.73 2.67 7.82
CA GLY A 287 32.16 2.81 8.04
C GLY A 287 32.53 3.47 9.37
N GLY A 288 33.18 2.69 10.23
CA GLY A 288 33.92 3.19 11.38
C GLY A 288 33.24 2.88 12.70
N LYS A 289 33.92 2.05 13.49
CA LYS A 289 33.64 1.79 14.91
C LYS A 289 33.27 3.08 15.64
N ASN A 290 31.99 3.31 15.91
CA ASN A 290 31.55 4.25 16.93
C ASN A 290 30.27 3.72 17.57
N ASN A 291 30.37 3.51 18.87
CA ASN A 291 29.33 3.09 19.78
C ASN A 291 28.09 4.03 19.71
N CYS A 292 26.90 3.48 19.46
CA CYS A 292 25.65 3.95 20.05
C CYS A 292 25.46 3.40 21.49
N THR A 293 26.56 3.14 22.22
CA THR A 293 26.57 3.18 23.68
C THR A 293 27.26 4.48 24.09
N GLY A 294 26.44 5.52 24.32
CA GLY A 294 26.71 6.77 25.06
C GLY A 294 28.02 7.55 24.81
N TYR A 295 27.89 8.85 24.50
CA TYR A 295 28.56 10.02 25.11
C TYR A 295 28.48 11.20 24.12
N ASP A 296 28.15 12.44 24.51
CA ASP A 296 28.86 13.23 25.53
C ASP A 296 27.91 14.10 26.37
N GLY A 297 28.38 14.49 27.54
CA GLY A 297 27.61 15.01 28.67
C GLY A 297 26.76 16.25 28.41
N ASN A 298 25.70 16.32 29.21
CA ASN A 298 24.82 17.46 29.47
C ASN A 298 23.67 17.72 28.48
N LYS A 299 22.47 17.40 28.98
CA LYS A 299 21.12 17.81 28.52
C LYS A 299 20.61 17.14 27.24
N TYR A 300 20.26 15.86 27.27
CA TYR A 300 19.01 15.28 26.69
C TYR A 300 18.89 13.82 27.14
N THR A 301 18.10 13.56 28.18
CA THR A 301 17.85 12.23 28.80
C THR A 301 16.83 11.38 28.01
N GLY A 302 16.83 11.45 26.68
CA GLY A 302 15.90 10.71 25.82
C GLY A 302 16.64 9.70 24.94
N ASN A 303 16.58 8.43 25.32
CA ASN A 303 17.18 7.32 24.60
C ASN A 303 16.30 6.97 23.39
N TYR A 304 16.36 7.75 22.30
CA TYR A 304 15.53 7.56 21.11
C TYR A 304 16.06 6.44 20.21
N SER A 305 15.85 5.19 20.62
CA SER A 305 15.93 4.02 19.74
C SER A 305 14.53 3.44 19.62
N SER A 306 13.95 3.46 18.42
CA SER A 306 12.78 2.63 18.14
C SER A 306 13.12 1.18 18.43
N GLN A 307 12.38 0.55 19.33
CA GLN A 307 12.70 -0.81 19.77
C GLN A 307 12.24 -1.87 18.76
N TYR A 308 11.27 -1.56 17.89
CA TYR A 308 10.58 -2.56 17.08
C TYR A 308 10.36 -2.07 15.63
N ILE A 309 11.26 -2.50 14.75
CA ILE A 309 11.25 -2.18 13.31
C ILE A 309 11.05 -3.47 12.53
N GLY A 310 10.10 -3.48 11.60
CA GLY A 310 9.94 -4.60 10.69
C GLY A 310 9.63 -4.14 9.27
N GLY A 311 9.90 -5.03 8.31
CA GLY A 311 9.56 -4.80 6.90
C GLY A 311 8.09 -4.45 6.74
N PHE A 312 7.19 -5.24 7.32
CA PHE A 312 5.74 -5.03 7.24
C PHE A 312 5.17 -4.27 8.42
N CYS A 313 5.44 -4.74 9.64
CA CYS A 313 5.05 -4.07 10.88
C CYS A 313 6.16 -4.12 11.93
N GLY A 314 6.22 -3.10 12.77
CA GLY A 314 7.19 -3.03 13.87
C GLY A 314 6.90 -4.06 14.95
N TYR A 315 5.62 -4.24 15.28
CA TYR A 315 5.13 -5.27 16.21
C TYR A 315 4.03 -6.09 15.55
N THR A 316 4.02 -7.40 15.81
CA THR A 316 2.96 -8.31 15.36
C THR A 316 2.54 -9.30 16.44
N ALA A 317 1.25 -9.30 16.76
CA ALA A 317 0.54 -10.36 17.48
C ALA A 317 -0.46 -11.08 16.57
N GLY A 318 -0.86 -10.46 15.46
CA GLY A 318 -1.75 -11.03 14.45
C GLY A 318 -1.01 -11.84 13.38
N LYS A 319 -1.71 -12.10 12.27
CA LYS A 319 -1.23 -12.94 11.16
C LYS A 319 -0.66 -12.10 10.02
N ILE A 320 0.48 -12.53 9.48
CA ILE A 320 1.08 -11.99 8.26
C ILE A 320 1.48 -13.17 7.38
N TYR A 321 0.97 -13.24 6.14
CA TYR A 321 1.30 -14.33 5.22
C TYR A 321 1.20 -13.88 3.75
N ASP A 322 1.90 -14.61 2.87
CA ASP A 322 1.97 -14.34 1.42
C ASP A 322 2.40 -12.91 1.03
N CYS A 323 3.16 -12.24 1.89
CA CYS A 323 3.63 -10.87 1.66
C CYS A 323 5.09 -10.85 1.17
N ILE A 324 5.45 -9.83 0.40
CA ILE A 324 6.81 -9.63 -0.12
C ILE A 324 7.29 -8.22 0.25
N PHE A 325 8.47 -8.13 0.87
CA PHE A 325 9.11 -6.86 1.20
C PHE A 325 10.36 -6.65 0.34
N GLU A 326 10.37 -5.57 -0.43
CA GLU A 326 11.44 -5.12 -1.31
C GLU A 326 11.76 -3.66 -0.99
N GLY A 327 12.21 -3.41 0.24
CA GLY A 327 12.46 -2.06 0.75
C GLY A 327 13.77 -1.94 1.52
N TYR A 328 14.05 -0.74 1.99
CA TYR A 328 15.19 -0.48 2.86
C TYR A 328 14.75 -0.49 4.32
N LEU A 329 15.46 -1.27 5.14
CA LEU A 329 15.38 -1.22 6.59
C LEU A 329 16.69 -0.64 7.16
N PRO A 330 16.61 0.36 8.06
CA PRO A 330 17.78 0.91 8.69
C PRO A 330 18.34 -0.12 9.66
N HIS A 331 19.58 -0.53 9.44
CA HIS A 331 20.27 -1.53 10.24
C HIS A 331 21.39 -0.86 11.04
N TYR A 332 21.23 -0.77 12.36
CA TYR A 332 22.33 -0.51 13.25
C TYR A 332 22.91 -1.87 13.65
N VAL A 333 23.95 -2.31 12.95
CA VAL A 333 24.86 -3.44 13.25
C VAL A 333 24.28 -4.47 14.24
N TRP A 334 23.72 -5.56 13.70
CA TRP A 334 23.44 -6.77 14.48
C TRP A 334 24.78 -7.25 15.06
N LYS A 335 25.01 -7.00 16.36
CA LYS A 335 26.09 -7.60 17.14
C LYS A 335 25.58 -8.81 17.89
#